data_AF-A0A084SXE5-F1
#
_entry.id   AF-A0A084SXE5-F1
#
_cell.length_a   1.000
_cell.length_b   1.000
_cell.length_c   1.000
_cell.angle_alpha   90.00
_cell.angle_beta   90.00
_cell.angle_gamma   90.00
#
_symmetry.space_group_name_H-M   'P 1'
#
loop_
_entity.id
_entity.type
_entity.pdbx_description
1 polymer ?
#
loop_
_entity_poly.entity_id
_entity_poly.type
_entity_poly.pdbx_seq_one_letter_code
_entity_poly.pdbx_strand_id
1 'polypeptide(L)'
;MNGSKLASGSRVAIVGGGIAGAGLAASLLFNGRARGCALDVRVYESGEPGAIAPPALLTPECRSRLAALGCRVPPEWRAHELRGVEILSHGNREVLPSTPGGLWVVDAWPQGQGGLALVREVLAGAATAQGARFVPRRVERVENQPSAPDAPAAVRKSGPLVVRAQGSGERFHAVALATGAGPSMGDAFFPGFKPAPTIAAVQARLRHASPRLSVAPLARLWLSPMGSVDGLLLLPGAHSVYALAFGASVTPADLCQVLMMAARDGLVEEGFELAALETTRLPYGPGRTIVAPGQLAVGAVAFGHPLQLGLSETLASCSRAAVALLDAGLEGTALERRYVREGLNEMLEDSAAGARSISWLRRAGRRAPQAFLAARNRGTSGGMGGGGVLGLSSPTPLSLLNAARWAGIRETMASWVRTAVEPMPTTIPSLEPDLYYIVDDDPDQREAMTQLLESTGARVVAFADELALFCAVARRPPTAILLDVVLHWVDGLRLCEGLKQHPLTRDTRVVVMSGLNRPHVRQRALDAGAEAFLPKPVDPERLLRQLMGHVSTSAQVAQPGRSAQDDVVSDESGRYAS
;
A
#
# COMPACT_ATOMS: atom_id res chain seq x y z
N MET A 1 -8.90 7.62 -50.01
CA MET A 1 -9.34 6.58 -49.05
C MET A 1 -8.20 6.35 -48.08
N ASN A 2 -8.28 6.94 -46.89
CA ASN A 2 -7.18 7.12 -45.94
C ASN A 2 -6.91 5.85 -45.13
N GLY A 3 -5.83 5.14 -45.44
CA GLY A 3 -5.44 3.85 -44.86
C GLY A 3 -4.85 3.88 -43.44
N SER A 4 -5.23 4.83 -42.58
CA SER A 4 -4.70 4.94 -41.21
C SER A 4 -5.72 4.77 -40.09
N LYS A 5 -7.02 4.59 -40.38
CA LYS A 5 -8.07 4.43 -39.35
C LYS A 5 -8.47 2.98 -39.11
N LEU A 6 -8.93 2.67 -37.90
CA LEU A 6 -9.54 1.38 -37.59
C LEU A 6 -10.84 1.21 -38.39
N ALA A 7 -10.82 0.28 -39.35
CA ALA A 7 -11.99 -0.11 -40.13
C ALA A 7 -12.66 -1.36 -39.55
N SER A 8 -13.87 -1.68 -40.02
CA SER A 8 -14.56 -2.92 -39.67
C SER A 8 -13.68 -4.14 -40.01
N GLY A 9 -13.52 -5.07 -39.07
CA GLY A 9 -12.59 -6.21 -39.17
C GLY A 9 -11.20 -5.95 -38.60
N SER A 10 -10.90 -4.74 -38.10
CA SER A 10 -9.62 -4.46 -37.46
C SER A 10 -9.45 -5.26 -36.17
N ARG A 11 -8.25 -5.83 -36.01
CA ARG A 11 -7.85 -6.60 -34.83
C ARG A 11 -7.10 -5.72 -33.83
N VAL A 12 -7.55 -5.69 -32.59
CA VAL A 12 -6.92 -4.94 -31.48
C VAL A 12 -6.55 -5.91 -30.36
N ALA A 13 -5.29 -5.87 -29.93
CA ALA A 13 -4.83 -6.61 -28.76
C ALA A 13 -4.75 -5.69 -27.53
N ILE A 14 -5.16 -6.22 -26.38
CA ILE A 14 -5.04 -5.56 -25.08
C ILE A 14 -4.20 -6.48 -24.20
N VAL A 15 -3.11 -5.97 -23.67
CA VAL A 15 -2.18 -6.71 -22.81
C VAL A 15 -2.46 -6.34 -21.36
N GLY A 16 -3.03 -7.30 -20.60
CA GLY A 16 -3.47 -7.14 -19.23
C GLY A 16 -4.99 -7.29 -19.10
N GLY A 17 -5.46 -8.26 -18.32
CA GLY A 17 -6.89 -8.57 -18.11
C GLY A 17 -7.54 -7.91 -16.89
N GLY A 18 -6.84 -6.99 -16.22
CA GLY A 18 -7.36 -6.27 -15.05
C GLY A 18 -8.43 -5.23 -15.40
N ILE A 19 -8.75 -4.34 -14.45
CA ILE A 19 -9.77 -3.28 -14.62
C ILE A 19 -9.54 -2.44 -15.89
N ALA A 20 -8.30 -1.98 -16.11
CA ALA A 20 -7.96 -1.16 -17.27
C ALA A 20 -8.15 -1.90 -18.60
N GLY A 21 -7.80 -3.19 -18.64
CA GLY A 21 -7.93 -4.03 -19.83
C GLY A 21 -9.36 -4.35 -20.18
N ALA A 22 -10.13 -4.83 -19.19
CA ALA A 22 -11.55 -5.10 -19.36
C ALA A 22 -12.35 -3.82 -19.68
N GLY A 23 -12.04 -2.71 -18.99
CA GLY A 23 -12.65 -1.40 -19.23
C GLY A 23 -12.32 -0.81 -20.61
N LEU A 24 -11.10 -1.03 -21.13
CA LEU A 24 -10.73 -0.64 -22.48
C LEU A 24 -11.44 -1.50 -23.54
N ALA A 25 -11.53 -2.82 -23.32
CA ALA A 25 -12.23 -3.72 -24.21
C ALA A 25 -13.71 -3.33 -24.34
N ALA A 26 -14.39 -3.11 -23.21
CA ALA A 26 -15.77 -2.64 -23.18
C ALA A 26 -15.92 -1.28 -23.89
N SER A 27 -15.03 -0.33 -23.59
CA SER A 27 -15.02 1.01 -24.22
C SER A 27 -14.85 0.95 -25.73
N LEU A 28 -13.91 0.13 -26.24
CA LEU A 28 -13.62 0.00 -27.67
C LEU A 28 -14.80 -0.59 -28.42
N LEU A 29 -15.40 -1.66 -27.90
CA LEU A 29 -16.53 -2.32 -28.56
C LEU A 29 -17.79 -1.45 -28.53
N PHE A 30 -18.06 -0.79 -27.40
CA PHE A 30 -19.20 0.12 -27.26
C PHE A 30 -19.10 1.29 -28.24
N ASN A 31 -17.96 1.99 -28.23
CA ASN A 31 -17.72 3.15 -29.10
C ASN A 31 -17.56 2.77 -30.58
N GLY A 32 -17.01 1.57 -30.86
CA GLY A 32 -16.88 1.02 -32.20
C GLY A 32 -18.25 0.74 -32.83
N ARG A 33 -19.15 0.07 -32.09
CA ARG A 33 -20.54 -0.18 -32.53
C ARG A 33 -21.31 1.10 -32.79
N ALA A 34 -21.18 2.10 -31.91
CA ALA A 34 -21.81 3.41 -32.10
C ALA A 34 -21.33 4.13 -33.38
N ARG A 35 -20.13 3.80 -33.88
CA ARG A 35 -19.56 4.31 -35.13
C ARG A 35 -19.76 3.37 -36.33
N GLY A 36 -20.48 2.25 -36.17
CA GLY A 36 -20.67 1.24 -37.22
C GLY A 36 -19.41 0.42 -37.53
N CYS A 37 -18.43 0.37 -36.62
CA CYS A 37 -17.17 -0.36 -36.79
C CYS A 37 -17.14 -1.61 -35.91
N ALA A 38 -17.11 -2.80 -36.53
CA ALA A 38 -16.97 -4.07 -35.82
C ALA A 38 -15.47 -4.40 -35.65
N LEU A 39 -15.02 -4.56 -34.39
CA LEU A 39 -13.62 -4.82 -34.06
C LEU A 39 -13.45 -6.24 -33.48
N ASP A 40 -12.35 -6.91 -33.83
CA ASP A 40 -11.89 -8.14 -33.15
C ASP A 40 -10.96 -7.74 -32.00
N VAL A 41 -11.50 -7.69 -30.77
CA VAL A 41 -10.76 -7.30 -29.57
C VAL A 41 -10.35 -8.54 -28.78
N ARG A 42 -9.04 -8.69 -28.55
CA ARG A 42 -8.46 -9.78 -27.76
C ARG A 42 -7.73 -9.25 -26.53
N VAL A 43 -8.11 -9.74 -25.37
CA VAL A 43 -7.52 -9.36 -24.08
C VAL A 43 -6.65 -10.50 -23.59
N TYR A 44 -5.34 -10.27 -23.53
CA TYR A 44 -4.37 -11.23 -22.99
C TYR A 44 -4.24 -11.06 -21.48
N GLU A 45 -4.37 -12.15 -20.75
CA GLU A 45 -4.26 -12.16 -19.29
C GLU A 45 -3.34 -13.27 -18.77
N SER A 46 -2.56 -12.93 -17.75
CA SER A 46 -1.79 -13.90 -16.97
C SER A 46 -2.63 -14.28 -15.75
N GLY A 47 -3.03 -15.55 -15.66
CA GLY A 47 -4.01 -16.05 -14.69
C GLY A 47 -3.50 -16.21 -13.25
N GLU A 48 -2.67 -15.31 -12.73
CA GLU A 48 -2.30 -15.33 -11.31
C GLU A 48 -3.16 -14.33 -10.53
N PRO A 49 -4.19 -14.79 -9.79
CA PRO A 49 -4.88 -13.92 -8.84
C PRO A 49 -3.88 -13.55 -7.73
N GLY A 50 -3.75 -12.24 -7.46
CA GLY A 50 -2.94 -11.76 -6.34
C GLY A 50 -3.42 -12.36 -5.01
N ALA A 51 -2.49 -12.72 -4.14
CA ALA A 51 -2.77 -13.36 -2.85
C ALA A 51 -3.65 -12.45 -1.96
N ILE A 52 -3.47 -11.13 -2.06
CA ILE A 52 -4.39 -10.15 -1.49
C ILE A 52 -5.35 -9.70 -2.57
N ALA A 53 -6.62 -10.02 -2.40
CA ALA A 53 -7.68 -9.50 -3.24
C ALA A 53 -8.12 -8.12 -2.67
N PRO A 54 -7.67 -6.98 -3.24
CA PRO A 54 -7.98 -5.66 -2.68
C PRO A 54 -9.46 -5.29 -2.90
N PRO A 55 -10.05 -4.50 -1.99
CA PRO A 55 -11.40 -3.98 -2.17
C PRO A 55 -11.43 -2.95 -3.31
N ALA A 56 -12.61 -2.69 -3.87
CA ALA A 56 -12.81 -1.62 -4.84
C ALA A 56 -13.59 -0.48 -4.21
N LEU A 57 -13.12 0.75 -4.40
CA LEU A 57 -13.85 1.95 -4.01
C LEU A 57 -14.59 2.53 -5.23
N LEU A 58 -15.92 2.51 -5.18
CA LEU A 58 -16.77 3.04 -6.25
C LEU A 58 -17.36 4.39 -5.86
N THR A 59 -16.84 5.44 -6.50
CA THR A 59 -17.39 6.79 -6.43
C THR A 59 -18.67 6.90 -7.28
N PRO A 60 -19.53 7.92 -7.09
CA PRO A 60 -20.67 8.17 -7.96
C PRO A 60 -20.30 8.25 -9.45
N GLU A 61 -19.17 8.88 -9.77
CA GLU A 61 -18.65 9.00 -11.14
C GLU A 61 -18.19 7.64 -11.68
N CYS A 62 -17.57 6.79 -10.86
CA CYS A 62 -17.24 5.42 -11.25
C CYS A 62 -18.50 4.66 -11.66
N ARG A 63 -19.57 4.74 -10.86
CA ARG A 63 -20.84 4.05 -11.12
C ARG A 63 -21.50 4.54 -12.41
N SER A 64 -21.50 5.86 -12.63
CA SER A 64 -22.01 6.45 -13.88
C SER A 64 -21.24 5.95 -15.10
N ARG A 65 -19.91 5.86 -15.01
CA ARG A 65 -19.05 5.33 -16.09
C ARG A 65 -19.29 3.84 -16.34
N LEU A 66 -19.42 3.03 -15.29
CA LEU A 66 -19.76 1.61 -15.43
C LEU A 66 -21.10 1.44 -16.15
N ALA A 67 -22.13 2.18 -15.73
CA ALA A 67 -23.44 2.16 -16.38
C ALA A 67 -23.36 2.60 -17.85
N ALA A 68 -22.57 3.62 -18.18
CA ALA A 68 -22.36 4.08 -19.55
C ALA A 68 -21.68 3.02 -20.45
N LEU A 69 -20.88 2.12 -19.88
CA LEU A 69 -20.27 0.98 -20.58
C LEU A 69 -21.22 -0.22 -20.70
N GLY A 70 -22.49 -0.09 -20.28
CA GLY A 70 -23.47 -1.17 -20.28
C GLY A 70 -23.27 -2.19 -19.15
N CYS A 71 -22.47 -1.86 -18.14
CA CYS A 71 -22.29 -2.73 -16.97
C CYS A 71 -23.49 -2.61 -16.04
N ARG A 72 -24.02 -3.75 -15.59
CA ARG A 72 -25.02 -3.79 -14.51
C ARG A 72 -24.29 -3.84 -13.18
N VAL A 73 -24.38 -2.77 -12.40
CA VAL A 73 -23.83 -2.71 -11.04
C VAL A 73 -24.79 -3.46 -10.11
N PRO A 74 -24.34 -4.53 -9.44
CA PRO A 74 -25.20 -5.28 -8.54
C PRO A 74 -25.65 -4.45 -7.33
N PRO A 75 -26.92 -4.55 -6.88
CA PRO A 75 -27.43 -3.77 -5.76
C PRO A 75 -26.74 -4.08 -4.42
N GLU A 76 -26.23 -5.30 -4.24
CA GLU A 76 -25.52 -5.76 -3.04
C GLU A 76 -24.22 -4.97 -2.78
N TRP A 77 -23.63 -4.35 -3.81
CA TRP A 77 -22.42 -3.53 -3.66
C TRP A 77 -22.64 -2.25 -2.86
N ARG A 78 -23.91 -1.87 -2.62
CA ARG A 78 -24.28 -0.75 -1.75
C ARG A 78 -24.15 -1.09 -0.25
N ALA A 79 -23.95 -2.35 0.11
CA ALA A 79 -24.01 -2.79 1.51
C ALA A 79 -23.03 -2.06 2.44
N HIS A 80 -21.86 -1.63 1.94
CA HIS A 80 -20.88 -0.88 2.72
C HIS A 80 -20.61 0.49 2.10
N GLU A 81 -21.32 1.51 2.59
CA GLU A 81 -21.18 2.90 2.15
C GLU A 81 -20.40 3.71 3.20
N LEU A 82 -19.26 4.29 2.78
CA LEU A 82 -18.51 5.23 3.60
C LEU A 82 -19.10 6.64 3.46
N ARG A 83 -19.20 7.31 4.61
CA ARG A 83 -19.70 8.69 4.75
C ARG A 83 -18.62 9.74 4.53
N GLY A 84 -17.37 9.33 4.32
CA GLY A 84 -16.25 10.25 4.17
C GLY A 84 -14.89 9.60 4.39
N VAL A 85 -13.87 10.45 4.41
CA VAL A 85 -12.48 10.09 4.70
C VAL A 85 -11.96 10.94 5.84
N GLU A 86 -11.50 10.32 6.91
CA GLU A 86 -10.80 10.95 8.02
C GLU A 86 -9.30 11.07 7.68
N ILE A 87 -8.75 12.27 7.77
CA ILE A 87 -7.33 12.54 7.54
C ILE A 87 -6.65 12.81 8.88
N LEU A 88 -5.59 12.05 9.15
CA LEU A 88 -4.80 12.13 10.36
C LEU A 88 -3.39 12.61 10.07
N SER A 89 -2.88 13.55 10.87
CA SER A 89 -1.48 13.94 10.82
C SER A 89 -0.99 14.53 12.15
N HIS A 90 0.06 13.94 12.73
CA HIS A 90 0.77 14.44 13.92
C HIS A 90 -0.15 14.89 15.08
N GLY A 91 -1.21 14.11 15.34
CA GLY A 91 -2.20 14.34 16.39
C GLY A 91 -3.45 15.12 15.95
N ASN A 92 -3.47 15.73 14.77
CA ASN A 92 -4.67 16.39 14.23
C ASN A 92 -5.53 15.41 13.44
N ARG A 93 -6.85 15.50 13.61
CA ARG A 93 -7.86 14.69 12.91
C ARG A 93 -8.87 15.62 12.26
N GLU A 94 -9.11 15.43 10.97
CA GLU A 94 -10.13 16.18 10.24
C GLU A 94 -10.94 15.24 9.37
N VAL A 95 -12.27 15.38 9.39
CA VAL A 95 -13.18 14.52 8.61
C VAL A 95 -13.60 15.22 7.33
N LEU A 96 -13.38 14.53 6.21
CA LEU A 96 -13.88 14.91 4.90
C LEU A 96 -15.17 14.13 4.56
N PRO A 97 -16.38 14.69 4.73
CA PRO A 97 -17.62 14.10 4.22
C PRO A 97 -17.52 13.70 2.74
N SER A 98 -18.16 12.58 2.42
CA SER A 98 -18.39 12.11 1.06
C SER A 98 -19.39 12.99 0.32
N THR A 99 -19.30 12.97 -1.01
CA THR A 99 -20.32 13.57 -1.85
C THR A 99 -21.65 12.84 -1.76
N PRO A 100 -22.77 13.51 -2.11
CA PRO A 100 -24.08 12.87 -2.17
C PRO A 100 -24.04 11.61 -3.03
N GLY A 101 -24.48 10.49 -2.46
CA GLY A 101 -24.41 9.16 -3.09
C GLY A 101 -23.25 8.28 -2.64
N GLY A 102 -22.37 8.78 -1.75
CA GLY A 102 -21.44 8.00 -0.93
C GLY A 102 -20.36 7.21 -1.69
N LEU A 103 -19.40 6.69 -0.91
CA LEU A 103 -18.34 5.82 -1.41
C LEU A 103 -18.68 4.37 -1.12
N TRP A 104 -18.87 3.56 -2.15
CA TRP A 104 -19.16 2.14 -1.94
C TRP A 104 -17.86 1.36 -1.88
N VAL A 105 -17.67 0.62 -0.80
CA VAL A 105 -16.58 -0.36 -0.67
C VAL A 105 -17.13 -1.70 -1.11
N VAL A 106 -16.72 -2.13 -2.29
CA VAL A 106 -17.07 -3.44 -2.83
C VAL A 106 -16.04 -4.43 -2.36
N ASP A 107 -16.50 -5.48 -1.71
CA ASP A 107 -15.65 -6.56 -1.23
C ASP A 107 -16.49 -7.79 -0.88
N ALA A 108 -16.01 -8.99 -1.20
CA ALA A 108 -16.62 -10.25 -0.77
C ALA A 108 -15.67 -11.12 0.07
N TRP A 109 -14.53 -10.57 0.49
CA TRP A 109 -13.58 -11.26 1.35
C TRP A 109 -14.13 -11.47 2.78
N PRO A 110 -13.89 -12.62 3.46
CA PRO A 110 -13.02 -13.73 3.06
C PRO A 110 -13.73 -14.84 2.25
N GLN A 111 -15.06 -14.89 2.19
CA GLN A 111 -15.79 -16.00 1.54
C GLN A 111 -15.82 -15.92 0.00
N GLY A 112 -15.36 -14.82 -0.59
CA GLY A 112 -15.40 -14.56 -2.04
C GLY A 112 -14.22 -13.74 -2.54
N GLN A 113 -14.33 -13.29 -3.79
CA GLN A 113 -13.28 -12.53 -4.46
C GLN A 113 -13.15 -11.10 -3.89
N GLY A 114 -11.97 -10.51 -3.99
CA GLY A 114 -11.78 -9.10 -3.64
C GLY A 114 -12.53 -8.17 -4.57
N GLY A 115 -12.84 -6.97 -4.07
CA GLY A 115 -13.60 -5.97 -4.81
C GLY A 115 -13.08 -5.64 -6.21
N LEU A 116 -11.77 -5.47 -6.41
CA LEU A 116 -11.24 -5.19 -7.76
C LEU A 116 -11.48 -6.36 -8.72
N ALA A 117 -11.48 -7.60 -8.24
CA ALA A 117 -11.79 -8.75 -9.07
C ALA A 117 -13.29 -8.78 -9.44
N LEU A 118 -14.18 -8.49 -8.49
CA LEU A 118 -15.62 -8.38 -8.75
C LEU A 118 -15.94 -7.30 -9.79
N VAL A 119 -15.33 -6.12 -9.68
CA VAL A 119 -15.52 -5.05 -10.67
C VAL A 119 -14.94 -5.43 -12.03
N ARG A 120 -13.79 -6.12 -12.06
CA ARG A 120 -13.21 -6.66 -13.30
C ARG A 120 -14.17 -7.66 -13.95
N GLU A 121 -14.78 -8.58 -13.21
CA GLU A 121 -15.71 -9.57 -13.77
C GLU A 121 -16.93 -8.91 -14.41
N VAL A 122 -17.49 -7.87 -13.79
CA VAL A 122 -18.58 -7.10 -14.39
C VAL A 122 -18.16 -6.43 -15.70
N LEU A 123 -16.98 -5.81 -15.73
CA LEU A 123 -16.41 -5.20 -16.95
C LEU A 123 -16.12 -6.24 -18.03
N ALA A 124 -15.54 -7.38 -17.65
CA ALA A 124 -15.20 -8.47 -18.56
C ALA A 124 -16.46 -9.09 -19.14
N GLY A 125 -17.49 -9.33 -18.32
CA GLY A 125 -18.80 -9.81 -18.77
C GLY A 125 -19.45 -8.85 -19.77
N ALA A 126 -19.41 -7.53 -19.51
CA ALA A 126 -19.90 -6.53 -20.44
C ALA A 126 -19.09 -6.49 -21.75
N ALA A 127 -17.77 -6.66 -21.69
CA ALA A 127 -16.92 -6.72 -22.87
C ALA A 127 -17.17 -8.00 -23.70
N THR A 128 -17.29 -9.16 -23.05
CA THR A 128 -17.57 -10.44 -23.69
C THR A 128 -18.95 -10.48 -24.33
N ALA A 129 -19.98 -9.93 -23.67
CA ALA A 129 -21.30 -9.74 -24.27
C ALA A 129 -21.25 -8.85 -25.53
N GLN A 130 -20.24 -7.99 -25.62
CA GLN A 130 -20.00 -7.15 -26.79
C GLN A 130 -19.05 -7.78 -27.84
N GLY A 131 -18.53 -8.98 -27.59
CA GLY A 131 -17.70 -9.75 -28.53
C GLY A 131 -16.21 -9.79 -28.22
N ALA A 132 -15.75 -9.30 -27.05
CA ALA A 132 -14.36 -9.42 -26.63
C ALA A 132 -13.98 -10.88 -26.33
N ARG A 133 -12.75 -11.28 -26.70
CA ARG A 133 -12.18 -12.59 -26.38
C ARG A 133 -11.06 -12.45 -25.35
N PHE A 134 -11.19 -13.11 -24.21
CA PHE A 134 -10.14 -13.18 -23.18
C PHE A 134 -9.28 -14.41 -23.43
N VAL A 135 -7.96 -14.23 -23.48
CA VAL A 135 -6.97 -15.24 -23.82
C VAL A 135 -6.01 -15.39 -22.63
N PRO A 136 -5.99 -16.55 -21.94
CA PRO A 136 -5.15 -16.77 -20.77
C PRO A 136 -3.71 -17.09 -21.17
N ARG A 137 -3.06 -16.17 -21.88
CA ARG A 137 -1.65 -16.28 -22.30
C ARG A 137 -0.89 -15.02 -21.90
N ARG A 138 0.27 -15.23 -21.28
CA ARG A 138 1.19 -14.14 -20.95
C ARG A 138 1.88 -13.63 -22.21
N VAL A 139 1.84 -12.32 -22.42
CA VAL A 139 2.56 -11.65 -23.51
C VAL A 139 3.99 -11.38 -23.07
N GLU A 140 4.95 -11.77 -23.90
CA GLU A 140 6.38 -11.57 -23.65
C GLU A 140 6.88 -10.30 -24.32
N ARG A 141 6.44 -10.04 -25.55
CA ARG A 141 6.92 -8.91 -26.36
C ARG A 141 5.90 -8.49 -27.41
N VAL A 142 5.95 -7.22 -27.79
CA VAL A 142 5.29 -6.68 -28.99
C VAL A 142 6.37 -6.25 -29.99
N GLU A 143 6.30 -6.79 -31.21
CA GLU A 143 7.25 -6.49 -32.29
C GLU A 143 6.57 -5.74 -33.42
N ASN A 144 7.25 -4.75 -33.98
CA ASN A 144 6.83 -4.11 -35.22
C ASN A 144 7.53 -4.82 -36.39
N GLN A 145 6.77 -5.60 -37.18
CA GLN A 145 7.34 -6.21 -38.38
C GLN A 145 7.21 -5.25 -39.57
N PRO A 146 8.29 -4.97 -40.32
CA PRO A 146 8.17 -4.24 -41.57
C PRO A 146 7.30 -5.02 -42.56
N SER A 147 6.39 -4.31 -43.24
CA SER A 147 5.50 -4.88 -44.24
C SER A 147 6.29 -5.57 -45.35
N ALA A 148 5.82 -6.73 -45.82
CA ALA A 148 6.41 -7.43 -46.95
C ALA A 148 6.52 -6.51 -48.19
N PRO A 149 7.56 -6.65 -49.03
CA PRO A 149 7.85 -5.73 -50.14
C PRO A 149 6.70 -5.58 -51.16
N ASP A 150 5.81 -6.56 -51.27
CA ASP A 150 4.67 -6.55 -52.20
C ASP A 150 3.37 -5.92 -51.68
N ALA A 151 3.36 -5.38 -50.45
CA ALA A 151 2.17 -4.71 -49.90
C ALA A 151 1.95 -3.30 -50.50
N PRO A 152 0.69 -2.88 -50.74
CA PRO A 152 0.36 -1.55 -51.27
C PRO A 152 0.99 -0.41 -50.45
N ALA A 153 1.42 0.66 -51.12
CA ALA A 153 2.22 1.75 -50.52
C ALA A 153 1.59 2.40 -49.26
N ALA A 154 0.27 2.30 -49.07
CA ALA A 154 -0.44 2.78 -47.88
C ALA A 154 -0.10 1.98 -46.60
N VAL A 155 0.38 0.74 -46.71
CA VAL A 155 0.71 -0.17 -45.59
C VAL A 155 2.23 -0.19 -45.30
N ARG A 156 3.05 0.54 -46.07
CA ARG A 156 4.52 0.45 -46.00
C ARG A 156 5.18 1.20 -44.84
N LYS A 157 4.48 2.09 -44.12
CA LYS A 157 5.11 2.92 -43.06
C LYS A 157 4.84 2.44 -41.62
N SER A 158 3.92 1.51 -41.42
CA SER A 158 3.63 0.92 -40.10
C SER A 158 3.13 -0.49 -40.34
N GLY A 159 4.05 -1.46 -40.40
CA GLY A 159 3.66 -2.85 -40.60
C GLY A 159 2.89 -3.40 -39.39
N PRO A 160 2.31 -4.61 -39.51
CA PRO A 160 1.45 -5.16 -38.48
C PRO A 160 2.22 -5.39 -37.17
N LEU A 161 1.58 -5.05 -36.06
CA LEU A 161 2.12 -5.31 -34.73
C LEU A 161 1.94 -6.79 -34.42
N VAL A 162 3.03 -7.47 -34.06
CA VAL A 162 3.03 -8.89 -33.69
C VAL A 162 3.12 -8.99 -32.18
N VAL A 163 2.05 -9.51 -31.57
CA VAL A 163 2.02 -9.83 -30.14
C VAL A 163 2.51 -11.26 -29.96
N ARG A 164 3.63 -11.44 -29.26
CA ARG A 164 4.18 -12.76 -28.93
C ARG A 164 3.74 -13.17 -27.53
N ALA A 165 3.02 -14.28 -27.45
CA ALA A 165 2.54 -14.86 -26.20
C ALA A 165 2.81 -16.36 -26.18
N GLN A 166 3.64 -16.81 -25.22
CA GLN A 166 4.00 -18.23 -25.00
C GLN A 166 4.37 -18.96 -26.29
N GLY A 167 5.34 -18.43 -27.05
CA GLY A 167 5.82 -19.02 -28.30
C GLY A 167 4.91 -18.84 -29.54
N SER A 168 3.69 -18.30 -29.39
CA SER A 168 2.80 -17.98 -30.52
C SER A 168 2.81 -16.48 -30.85
N GLY A 169 2.86 -16.13 -32.13
CA GLY A 169 2.85 -14.76 -32.61
C GLY A 169 1.61 -14.44 -33.43
N GLU A 170 0.86 -13.42 -33.03
CA GLU A 170 -0.37 -13.00 -33.73
C GLU A 170 -0.29 -11.54 -34.19
N ARG A 171 -0.85 -11.27 -35.38
CA ARG A 171 -0.85 -9.92 -35.99
C ARG A 171 -2.07 -9.11 -35.56
N PHE A 172 -1.81 -7.87 -35.16
CA PHE A 172 -2.81 -6.88 -34.76
C PHE A 172 -2.54 -5.52 -35.42
N HIS A 173 -3.59 -4.73 -35.55
CA HIS A 173 -3.53 -3.37 -36.09
C HIS A 173 -3.18 -2.36 -35.00
N ALA A 174 -3.70 -2.58 -33.79
CA ALA A 174 -3.37 -1.79 -32.61
C ALA A 174 -3.12 -2.69 -31.40
N VAL A 175 -2.23 -2.25 -30.50
CA VAL A 175 -1.94 -2.93 -29.25
C VAL A 175 -1.98 -1.93 -28.08
N ALA A 176 -2.80 -2.22 -27.08
CA ALA A 176 -2.87 -1.43 -25.86
C ALA A 176 -2.23 -2.16 -24.68
N LEU A 177 -1.37 -1.49 -23.93
CA LEU A 177 -0.80 -1.99 -22.68
C LEU A 177 -1.68 -1.50 -21.52
N ALA A 178 -2.34 -2.41 -20.83
CA ALA A 178 -3.24 -2.15 -19.71
C ALA A 178 -2.82 -2.94 -18.46
N THR A 179 -1.51 -3.15 -18.29
CA THR A 179 -0.93 -3.77 -17.11
C THR A 179 -1.07 -2.85 -15.90
N GLY A 180 -1.10 -3.42 -14.69
CA GLY A 180 -1.06 -2.63 -13.45
C GLY A 180 0.29 -1.91 -13.25
N ALA A 181 0.46 -1.28 -12.09
CA ALA A 181 1.70 -0.62 -11.69
C ALA A 181 2.86 -1.58 -11.30
N GLY A 182 2.70 -2.87 -11.60
CA GLY A 182 3.73 -3.90 -11.39
C GLY A 182 4.85 -3.86 -12.45
N PRO A 183 5.60 -4.96 -12.61
CA PRO A 183 6.70 -5.04 -13.57
C PRO A 183 6.22 -4.71 -14.99
N SER A 184 6.73 -3.60 -15.53
CA SER A 184 6.35 -3.15 -16.88
C SER A 184 7.11 -3.94 -17.95
N MET A 185 6.50 -4.11 -19.11
CA MET A 185 7.16 -4.67 -20.30
C MET A 185 8.32 -3.81 -20.81
N GLY A 186 8.39 -2.52 -20.43
CA GLY A 186 9.48 -1.63 -20.80
C GLY A 186 9.68 -1.55 -22.32
N ASP A 187 10.93 -1.62 -22.77
CA ASP A 187 11.28 -1.62 -24.20
C ASP A 187 10.73 -2.82 -24.98
N ALA A 188 10.27 -3.89 -24.31
CA ALA A 188 9.60 -5.00 -24.97
C ALA A 188 8.18 -4.65 -25.44
N PHE A 189 7.60 -3.52 -25.03
CA PHE A 189 6.36 -2.99 -25.61
C PHE A 189 6.66 -2.18 -26.87
N PHE A 190 7.44 -1.10 -26.74
CA PHE A 190 8.05 -0.40 -27.87
C PHE A 190 9.33 0.31 -27.44
N PRO A 191 10.28 0.56 -28.37
CA PRO A 191 11.54 1.21 -28.03
C PRO A 191 11.34 2.61 -27.44
N GLY A 192 11.90 2.87 -26.25
CA GLY A 192 11.79 4.16 -25.58
C GLY A 192 10.49 4.34 -24.78
N PHE A 193 9.71 3.28 -24.58
CA PHE A 193 8.55 3.27 -23.70
C PHE A 193 8.95 3.61 -22.26
N LYS A 194 8.33 4.66 -21.70
CA LYS A 194 8.61 5.13 -20.34
C LYS A 194 7.29 5.16 -19.55
N PRO A 195 6.98 4.09 -18.80
CA PRO A 195 5.74 3.99 -18.02
C PRO A 195 5.72 5.00 -16.87
N ALA A 196 4.58 5.09 -16.19
CA ALA A 196 4.46 5.85 -14.96
C ALA A 196 5.50 5.37 -13.93
N PRO A 197 6.22 6.29 -13.25
CA PRO A 197 7.09 5.92 -12.14
C PRO A 197 6.26 5.31 -11.02
N THR A 198 6.87 4.45 -10.19
CA THR A 198 6.16 3.74 -9.12
C THR A 198 6.88 3.84 -7.78
N ILE A 199 6.10 3.82 -6.71
CA ILE A 199 6.55 3.85 -5.31
C ILE A 199 6.29 2.50 -4.64
N ALA A 200 7.09 2.15 -3.63
CA ALA A 200 6.87 0.94 -2.85
C ALA A 200 5.60 1.07 -2.00
N ALA A 201 4.85 -0.03 -1.92
CA ALA A 201 3.69 -0.13 -1.07
C ALA A 201 3.57 -1.54 -0.51
N VAL A 202 2.93 -1.66 0.65
CA VAL A 202 2.58 -2.94 1.24
C VAL A 202 1.11 -2.91 1.59
N GLN A 203 0.41 -3.94 1.17
CA GLN A 203 -1.02 -4.12 1.39
C GLN A 203 -1.25 -5.28 2.36
N ALA A 204 -2.26 -5.15 3.21
CA ALA A 204 -2.64 -6.17 4.18
C ALA A 204 -4.16 -6.26 4.36
N ARG A 205 -4.62 -7.46 4.73
CA ARG A 205 -6.01 -7.71 5.16
C ARG A 205 -6.03 -8.02 6.64
N LEU A 206 -6.79 -7.22 7.38
CA LEU A 206 -7.01 -7.38 8.81
C LEU A 206 -8.40 -7.95 9.03
N ARG A 207 -8.51 -9.10 9.70
CA ARG A 207 -9.77 -9.72 10.10
C ARG A 207 -10.15 -9.27 11.50
N HIS A 208 -11.41 -8.95 11.73
CA HIS A 208 -11.91 -8.68 13.09
C HIS A 208 -12.28 -9.98 13.81
N ALA A 209 -11.85 -10.14 15.07
CA ALA A 209 -12.27 -11.26 15.91
C ALA A 209 -13.74 -11.17 16.41
N SER A 210 -14.36 -9.98 16.37
CA SER A 210 -15.73 -9.78 16.86
C SER A 210 -16.62 -9.01 15.86
N PRO A 211 -17.75 -9.58 15.38
CA PRO A 211 -18.64 -8.94 14.41
C PRO A 211 -19.59 -7.87 15.01
N ARG A 212 -19.43 -7.50 16.29
CA ARG A 212 -20.35 -6.62 17.03
C ARG A 212 -19.91 -5.17 17.12
N LEU A 213 -18.71 -4.81 16.65
CA LEU A 213 -18.23 -3.44 16.74
C LEU A 213 -18.54 -2.62 15.48
N SER A 214 -19.16 -1.47 15.72
CA SER A 214 -19.49 -0.46 14.72
C SER A 214 -18.23 0.34 14.38
N VAL A 215 -17.43 -0.14 13.43
CA VAL A 215 -16.39 0.71 12.82
C VAL A 215 -17.09 1.91 12.19
N ALA A 216 -16.65 3.13 12.54
CA ALA A 216 -17.18 4.33 11.90
C ALA A 216 -17.04 4.18 10.37
N PRO A 217 -18.08 4.48 9.57
CA PRO A 217 -18.07 4.28 8.12
C PRO A 217 -17.23 5.36 7.43
N LEU A 218 -15.97 5.47 7.80
CA LEU A 218 -15.01 6.45 7.34
C LEU A 218 -13.74 5.71 6.93
N ALA A 219 -13.27 5.94 5.71
CA ALA A 219 -11.90 5.59 5.36
C ALA A 219 -10.94 6.46 6.17
N ARG A 220 -9.77 5.95 6.55
CA ARG A 220 -8.78 6.72 7.30
C ARG A 220 -7.50 6.83 6.49
N LEU A 221 -7.01 8.05 6.29
CA LEU A 221 -5.70 8.32 5.73
C LEU A 221 -4.81 8.93 6.80
N TRP A 222 -3.83 8.17 7.26
CA TRP A 222 -2.81 8.67 8.16
C TRP A 222 -1.57 9.09 7.38
N LEU A 223 -1.26 10.38 7.44
CA LEU A 223 -0.16 11.01 6.74
C LEU A 223 1.12 10.99 7.58
N SER A 224 2.21 10.54 6.96
CA SER A 224 3.54 10.47 7.53
C SER A 224 3.55 9.96 8.98
N PRO A 225 2.97 8.76 9.24
CA PRO A 225 2.95 8.19 10.59
C PRO A 225 4.36 7.94 11.13
N MET A 226 5.29 7.61 10.24
CA MET A 226 6.68 7.26 10.53
C MET A 226 7.58 7.72 9.37
N GLY A 227 8.87 7.94 9.63
CA GLY A 227 9.83 8.41 8.61
C GLY A 227 9.94 7.52 7.35
N SER A 228 9.74 6.21 7.46
CA SER A 228 9.76 5.27 6.33
C SER A 228 8.43 5.20 5.55
N VAL A 229 7.31 5.65 6.13
CA VAL A 229 5.96 5.53 5.58
C VAL A 229 5.37 6.91 5.28
N ASP A 230 5.12 7.19 4.00
CA ASP A 230 4.53 8.47 3.57
C ASP A 230 3.05 8.57 3.91
N GLY A 231 2.34 7.45 3.85
CA GLY A 231 0.95 7.37 4.28
C GLY A 231 0.48 5.94 4.50
N LEU A 232 -0.46 5.79 5.43
CA LEU A 232 -1.23 4.58 5.67
C LEU A 232 -2.70 4.88 5.36
N LEU A 233 -3.29 4.08 4.47
CA LEU A 233 -4.71 4.07 4.22
C LEU A 233 -5.34 2.85 4.90
N LEU A 234 -6.44 3.08 5.62
CA LEU A 234 -7.32 2.05 6.16
C LEU A 234 -8.70 2.20 5.52
N LEU A 235 -9.14 1.15 4.84
CA LEU A 235 -10.47 1.05 4.25
C LEU A 235 -11.26 0.00 5.03
N PRO A 236 -12.25 0.40 5.85
CA PRO A 236 -13.14 -0.57 6.46
C PRO A 236 -14.03 -1.20 5.37
N GLY A 237 -14.17 -2.52 5.44
CA GLY A 237 -15.14 -3.30 4.70
C GLY A 237 -16.14 -3.95 5.66
N ALA A 238 -16.97 -4.86 5.15
CA ALA A 238 -18.01 -5.51 5.96
C ALA A 238 -17.45 -6.43 7.07
N HIS A 239 -16.36 -7.16 6.78
CA HIS A 239 -15.78 -8.16 7.68
C HIS A 239 -14.25 -8.05 7.83
N SER A 240 -13.66 -7.02 7.23
CA SER A 240 -12.21 -6.82 7.25
C SER A 240 -11.85 -5.35 7.09
N VAL A 241 -10.64 -4.99 7.49
CA VAL A 241 -10.03 -3.71 7.17
C VAL A 241 -8.91 -3.96 6.19
N TYR A 242 -8.96 -3.28 5.05
CA TYR A 242 -7.86 -3.26 4.11
C TYR A 242 -6.88 -2.15 4.48
N ALA A 243 -5.62 -2.51 4.68
CA ALA A 243 -4.55 -1.59 5.00
C ALA A 243 -3.59 -1.46 3.82
N LEU A 244 -3.21 -0.24 3.47
CA LEU A 244 -2.25 0.05 2.42
C LEU A 244 -1.26 1.12 2.92
N ALA A 245 -0.04 0.70 3.20
CA ALA A 245 1.07 1.62 3.47
C ALA A 245 1.86 1.87 2.19
N PHE A 246 2.25 3.12 1.95
CA PHE A 246 3.07 3.49 0.80
C PHE A 246 4.15 4.51 1.20
N GLY A 247 5.28 4.45 0.49
CA GLY A 247 6.42 5.34 0.75
C GLY A 247 7.67 4.91 -0.01
N ALA A 248 8.75 5.70 0.12
CA ALA A 248 9.95 5.52 -0.69
C ALA A 248 10.56 4.10 -0.61
N SER A 249 10.47 3.47 0.56
CA SER A 249 11.06 2.16 0.84
C SER A 249 10.26 1.35 1.87
N VAL A 250 8.93 1.41 1.82
CA VAL A 250 8.07 0.71 2.79
C VAL A 250 8.25 -0.80 2.68
N THR A 251 8.46 -1.43 3.82
CA THR A 251 8.58 -2.88 4.01
C THR A 251 7.38 -3.46 4.77
N PRO A 252 7.18 -4.79 4.75
CA PRO A 252 6.19 -5.45 5.59
C PRO A 252 6.28 -5.09 7.07
N ALA A 253 7.50 -4.99 7.60
CA ALA A 253 7.74 -4.58 8.98
C ALA A 253 7.24 -3.16 9.26
N ASP A 254 7.48 -2.22 8.33
CA ASP A 254 6.99 -0.84 8.45
C ASP A 254 5.46 -0.79 8.50
N LEU A 255 4.78 -1.59 7.66
CA LEU A 255 3.31 -1.67 7.67
C LEU A 255 2.81 -2.21 9.01
N CYS A 256 3.39 -3.31 9.50
CA CYS A 256 3.04 -3.87 10.81
C CYS A 256 3.22 -2.82 11.90
N GLN A 257 4.31 -2.06 11.83
CA GLN A 257 4.62 -1.03 12.80
C GLN A 257 3.62 0.13 12.79
N VAL A 258 3.24 0.65 11.62
CA VAL A 258 2.23 1.71 11.56
C VAL A 258 0.85 1.18 12.00
N LEU A 259 0.51 -0.06 11.66
CA LEU A 259 -0.75 -0.67 12.09
C LEU A 259 -0.87 -0.75 13.62
N MET A 260 0.24 -0.98 14.34
CA MET A 260 0.25 -0.85 15.80
C MET A 260 -0.09 0.54 16.29
N MET A 261 0.58 1.53 15.71
CA MET A 261 0.41 2.92 16.13
C MET A 261 -1.05 3.31 15.87
N ALA A 262 -1.63 2.77 14.79
CA ALA A 262 -3.01 2.96 14.42
C ALA A 262 -3.94 2.27 15.42
N ALA A 263 -3.63 1.05 15.85
CA ALA A 263 -4.35 0.36 16.90
C ALA A 263 -4.30 1.14 18.24
N ARG A 264 -3.13 1.61 18.67
CA ARG A 264 -2.97 2.41 19.89
C ARG A 264 -3.79 3.70 19.84
N ASP A 265 -3.74 4.41 18.72
CA ASP A 265 -4.46 5.68 18.55
C ASP A 265 -5.97 5.47 18.33
N GLY A 266 -6.47 4.23 18.42
CA GLY A 266 -7.88 3.87 18.24
C GLY A 266 -8.35 3.97 16.78
N LEU A 267 -7.43 3.95 15.82
CA LEU A 267 -7.70 3.93 14.38
C LEU A 267 -7.93 2.52 13.85
N VAL A 268 -7.50 1.50 14.58
CA VAL A 268 -7.85 0.10 14.35
C VAL A 268 -8.31 -0.47 15.70
N GLU A 269 -9.33 -1.31 15.68
CA GLU A 269 -9.90 -1.92 16.90
C GLU A 269 -8.97 -3.00 17.47
N GLU A 270 -9.22 -3.46 18.71
CA GLU A 270 -8.42 -4.54 19.31
C GLU A 270 -8.76 -5.91 18.69
N GLY A 271 -7.78 -6.83 18.72
CA GLY A 271 -8.01 -8.22 18.32
C GLY A 271 -8.21 -8.43 16.83
N PHE A 272 -7.50 -7.66 15.99
CA PHE A 272 -7.43 -7.97 14.57
C PHE A 272 -6.33 -9.00 14.29
N GLU A 273 -6.59 -9.89 13.34
CA GLU A 273 -5.62 -10.87 12.85
C GLU A 273 -5.16 -10.48 11.45
N LEU A 274 -3.85 -10.56 11.19
CA LEU A 274 -3.32 -10.39 9.85
C LEU A 274 -3.64 -11.63 9.03
N ALA A 275 -4.63 -11.49 8.15
CA ALA A 275 -5.10 -12.61 7.34
C ALA A 275 -4.33 -12.77 6.02
N ALA A 276 -3.74 -11.68 5.52
CA ALA A 276 -2.87 -11.70 4.35
C ALA A 276 -1.98 -10.45 4.31
N LEU A 277 -0.74 -10.61 3.82
CA LEU A 277 0.21 -9.52 3.59
C LEU A 277 0.90 -9.69 2.22
N GLU A 278 1.05 -8.61 1.44
CA GLU A 278 1.70 -8.62 0.13
C GLU A 278 2.41 -7.29 -0.16
N THR A 279 3.60 -7.37 -0.75
CA THR A 279 4.33 -6.20 -1.24
C THR A 279 3.88 -5.87 -2.67
N THR A 280 3.57 -4.60 -2.93
CA THR A 280 3.11 -4.14 -4.24
C THR A 280 3.76 -2.80 -4.63
N ARG A 281 3.44 -2.30 -5.81
CA ARG A 281 3.88 -0.98 -6.27
C ARG A 281 2.68 -0.15 -6.71
N LEU A 282 2.72 1.14 -6.40
CA LEU A 282 1.68 2.09 -6.79
C LEU A 282 2.25 3.10 -7.80
N PRO A 283 1.45 3.58 -8.77
CA PRO A 283 1.88 4.63 -9.67
C PRO A 283 2.12 5.93 -8.89
N TYR A 284 3.13 6.72 -9.29
CA TYR A 284 3.59 7.94 -8.61
C TYR A 284 3.85 9.06 -9.62
N GLY A 285 2.85 9.37 -10.45
CA GLY A 285 2.90 10.41 -11.47
C GLY A 285 2.66 9.87 -12.89
N PRO A 286 2.80 10.74 -13.91
CA PRO A 286 2.58 10.38 -15.30
C PRO A 286 3.80 9.68 -15.92
N GLY A 287 3.54 8.78 -16.86
CA GLY A 287 4.53 8.24 -17.78
C GLY A 287 5.01 9.30 -18.78
N ARG A 288 6.24 9.16 -19.27
CA ARG A 288 6.84 10.13 -20.20
C ARG A 288 6.58 9.81 -21.67
N THR A 289 6.61 8.53 -22.01
CA THR A 289 6.42 8.05 -23.38
C THR A 289 5.46 6.88 -23.34
N ILE A 290 4.19 7.15 -23.64
CA ILE A 290 3.08 6.20 -23.45
C ILE A 290 2.33 5.88 -24.75
N VAL A 291 2.73 6.46 -25.88
CA VAL A 291 2.15 6.24 -27.20
C VAL A 291 3.25 6.02 -28.23
N ALA A 292 2.99 5.11 -29.17
CA ALA A 292 3.75 4.90 -30.39
C ALA A 292 2.75 4.58 -31.54
N PRO A 293 3.17 4.49 -32.81
CA PRO A 293 2.26 4.15 -33.91
C PRO A 293 1.50 2.83 -33.63
N GLY A 294 0.17 2.90 -33.59
CA GLY A 294 -0.71 1.78 -33.27
C GLY A 294 -0.60 1.24 -31.83
N GLN A 295 0.18 1.87 -30.95
CA GLN A 295 0.46 1.39 -29.59
C GLN A 295 0.17 2.46 -28.54
N LEU A 296 -0.50 2.11 -27.45
CA LEU A 296 -0.72 3.04 -26.33
C LEU A 296 -0.76 2.33 -24.98
N ALA A 297 -0.50 3.06 -23.90
CA ALA A 297 -0.65 2.57 -22.52
C ALA A 297 -1.89 3.19 -21.83
N VAL A 298 -2.58 2.41 -21.00
CA VAL A 298 -3.87 2.77 -20.37
C VAL A 298 -3.88 2.39 -18.89
N GLY A 299 -4.47 3.25 -18.06
CA GLY A 299 -4.61 3.01 -16.61
C GLY A 299 -3.29 3.22 -15.86
N ALA A 300 -3.07 2.42 -14.80
CA ALA A 300 -1.98 2.61 -13.84
C ALA A 300 -0.56 2.57 -14.45
N VAL A 301 -0.37 1.89 -15.58
CA VAL A 301 0.91 1.89 -16.30
C VAL A 301 1.20 3.22 -17.00
N ALA A 302 0.16 4.01 -17.33
CA ALA A 302 0.29 5.28 -18.02
C ALA A 302 0.38 6.47 -17.06
N PHE A 303 -0.40 6.47 -15.99
CA PHE A 303 -0.40 7.51 -14.96
C PHE A 303 -1.10 7.04 -13.68
N GLY A 304 -0.92 7.79 -12.60
CA GLY A 304 -1.67 7.61 -11.35
C GLY A 304 -0.94 8.19 -10.15
N HIS A 305 -1.54 8.12 -8.96
CA HIS A 305 -0.86 8.46 -7.71
C HIS A 305 -1.43 7.65 -6.52
N PRO A 306 -0.69 7.45 -5.42
CA PRO A 306 -1.16 6.65 -4.28
C PRO A 306 -2.46 7.14 -3.63
N LEU A 307 -2.71 8.46 -3.64
CA LEU A 307 -3.95 9.02 -3.10
C LEU A 307 -5.19 8.81 -4.01
N GLN A 308 -5.03 8.14 -5.15
CA GLN A 308 -6.08 7.89 -6.12
C GLN A 308 -6.66 6.50 -5.86
N LEU A 309 -7.71 6.44 -5.05
CA LEU A 309 -8.30 5.17 -4.60
C LEU A 309 -9.49 4.72 -5.46
N GLY A 310 -10.06 5.63 -6.25
CA GLY A 310 -11.17 5.35 -7.15
C GLY A 310 -10.73 4.74 -8.48
N LEU A 311 -11.69 4.11 -9.17
CA LEU A 311 -11.49 3.54 -10.51
C LEU A 311 -11.84 4.53 -11.64
N SER A 312 -12.30 5.73 -11.31
CA SER A 312 -12.89 6.72 -12.21
C SER A 312 -11.97 7.11 -13.35
N GLU A 313 -10.72 7.40 -13.05
CA GLU A 313 -9.72 7.88 -13.99
C GLU A 313 -9.19 6.72 -14.82
N THR A 314 -9.09 5.52 -14.25
CA THR A 314 -8.76 4.33 -15.03
C THR A 314 -9.82 4.12 -16.11
N LEU A 315 -11.11 4.16 -15.74
CA LEU A 315 -12.22 4.05 -16.71
C LEU A 315 -12.29 5.24 -17.68
N ALA A 316 -11.97 6.45 -17.23
CA ALA A 316 -11.88 7.62 -18.10
C ALA A 316 -10.76 7.47 -19.13
N SER A 317 -9.57 7.02 -18.71
CA SER A 317 -8.44 6.74 -19.59
C SER A 317 -8.79 5.66 -20.61
N CYS A 318 -9.47 4.58 -20.21
CA CYS A 318 -9.98 3.57 -21.13
C CYS A 318 -10.92 4.17 -22.19
N SER A 319 -11.84 5.04 -21.78
CA SER A 319 -12.80 5.68 -22.69
C SER A 319 -12.09 6.61 -23.68
N ARG A 320 -11.15 7.44 -23.20
CA ARG A 320 -10.37 8.36 -24.02
C ARG A 320 -9.43 7.62 -24.99
N ALA A 321 -8.82 6.52 -24.54
CA ALA A 321 -7.98 5.66 -25.38
C ALA A 321 -8.81 5.02 -26.52
N ALA A 322 -10.00 4.52 -26.21
CA ALA A 322 -10.89 3.94 -27.21
C ALA A 322 -11.27 4.96 -28.29
N VAL A 323 -11.67 6.17 -27.88
CA VAL A 323 -12.01 7.26 -28.80
C VAL A 323 -10.80 7.67 -29.64
N ALA A 324 -9.61 7.77 -29.05
CA ALA A 324 -8.40 8.14 -29.77
C ALA A 324 -8.03 7.11 -30.85
N LEU A 325 -8.09 5.81 -30.53
CA LEU A 325 -7.83 4.73 -31.49
C LEU A 325 -8.84 4.74 -32.66
N LEU A 326 -10.12 5.01 -32.38
CA LEU A 326 -11.18 5.04 -33.38
C LEU A 326 -11.11 6.29 -34.28
N ASP A 327 -10.86 7.47 -33.69
CA ASP A 327 -10.94 8.75 -34.39
C ASP A 327 -9.63 9.11 -35.13
N ALA A 328 -8.49 8.98 -34.45
CA ALA A 328 -7.17 9.37 -34.94
C ALA A 328 -6.45 8.26 -35.72
N GLY A 329 -6.79 6.99 -35.44
CA GLY A 329 -6.22 5.85 -36.13
C GLY A 329 -4.85 5.41 -35.59
N LEU A 330 -4.01 4.85 -36.46
CA LEU A 330 -2.76 4.16 -36.11
C LEU A 330 -1.50 5.04 -36.26
N GLU A 331 -1.65 6.26 -36.78
CA GLU A 331 -0.54 7.20 -36.92
C GLU A 331 -0.09 7.73 -35.55
N GLY A 332 1.19 7.54 -35.20
CA GLY A 332 1.70 7.86 -33.86
C GLY A 332 1.50 9.31 -33.43
N THR A 333 1.75 10.29 -34.31
CA THR A 333 1.62 11.72 -33.98
C THR A 333 0.16 12.15 -33.82
N ALA A 334 -0.74 11.63 -34.67
CA ALA A 334 -2.17 11.89 -34.57
C ALA A 334 -2.76 11.24 -33.30
N LEU A 335 -2.35 10.00 -33.02
CA LEU A 335 -2.76 9.26 -31.84
C LEU A 335 -2.25 9.93 -30.55
N GLU A 336 -0.98 10.36 -30.52
CA GLU A 336 -0.42 11.10 -29.38
C GLU A 336 -1.14 12.43 -29.16
N ARG A 337 -1.39 13.20 -30.23
CA ARG A 337 -2.15 14.45 -30.11
C ARG A 337 -3.54 14.22 -29.53
N ARG A 338 -4.27 13.23 -30.05
CA ARG A 338 -5.66 12.97 -29.64
C ARG A 338 -5.74 12.34 -28.25
N TYR A 339 -4.88 11.36 -27.95
CA TYR A 339 -4.92 10.64 -26.69
C TYR A 339 -4.23 11.42 -25.57
N VAL A 340 -3.03 11.96 -25.80
CA VAL A 340 -2.24 12.64 -24.77
C VAL A 340 -2.63 14.10 -24.66
N ARG A 341 -2.48 14.90 -25.72
CA ARG A 341 -2.66 16.37 -25.63
C ARG A 341 -4.11 16.80 -25.46
N GLU A 342 -5.03 16.21 -26.22
CA GLU A 342 -6.47 16.55 -26.18
C GLU A 342 -7.23 15.69 -25.16
N GLY A 343 -6.77 14.46 -24.93
CA GLY A 343 -7.45 13.47 -24.10
C GLY A 343 -6.94 13.43 -22.66
N LEU A 344 -5.67 13.12 -22.44
CA LEU A 344 -5.15 12.79 -21.12
C LEU A 344 -4.43 13.94 -20.41
N ASN A 345 -4.20 15.08 -21.06
CA ASN A 345 -3.32 16.12 -20.53
C ASN A 345 -3.72 16.57 -19.12
N GLU A 346 -5.00 16.83 -18.90
CA GLU A 346 -5.56 17.19 -17.58
C GLU A 346 -5.26 16.10 -16.53
N MET A 347 -5.45 14.83 -16.89
CA MET A 347 -5.24 13.69 -15.98
C MET A 347 -3.75 13.47 -15.69
N LEU A 348 -2.85 13.74 -16.66
CA LEU A 348 -1.41 13.67 -16.47
C LEU A 348 -0.92 14.82 -15.58
N GLU A 349 -1.47 16.02 -15.76
CA GLU A 349 -1.21 17.17 -14.91
C GLU A 349 -1.69 16.93 -13.46
N ASP A 350 -2.89 16.37 -13.31
CA ASP A 350 -3.44 15.96 -12.01
C ASP A 350 -2.59 14.88 -11.35
N SER A 351 -2.16 13.87 -12.11
CA SER A 351 -1.26 12.82 -11.60
C SER A 351 0.09 13.39 -11.16
N ALA A 352 0.68 14.30 -11.94
CA ALA A 352 1.91 14.99 -11.57
C ALA A 352 1.72 15.86 -10.33
N ALA A 353 0.57 16.51 -10.21
CA ALA A 353 0.20 17.28 -9.03
C ALA A 353 -0.02 16.40 -7.80
N GLY A 354 -0.59 15.20 -7.96
CA GLY A 354 -0.75 14.19 -6.91
C GLY A 354 0.59 13.73 -6.35
N ALA A 355 1.54 13.38 -7.23
CA ALA A 355 2.90 13.04 -6.83
C ALA A 355 3.58 14.20 -6.06
N ARG A 356 3.45 15.44 -6.53
CA ARG A 356 3.95 16.62 -5.79
C ARG A 356 3.23 16.85 -4.46
N SER A 357 1.95 16.52 -4.38
CA SER A 357 1.17 16.66 -3.15
C SER A 357 1.70 15.75 -2.06
N ILE A 358 2.14 14.52 -2.38
CA ILE A 358 2.72 13.60 -1.40
C ILE A 358 4.00 14.17 -0.78
N SER A 359 4.90 14.73 -1.59
CA SER A 359 6.12 15.38 -1.06
C SER A 359 5.81 16.62 -0.23
N TRP A 360 4.72 17.32 -0.54
CA TRP A 360 4.23 18.41 0.28
C TRP A 360 3.63 17.91 1.60
N LEU A 361 2.82 16.86 1.59
CA LEU A 361 2.22 16.27 2.78
C LEU A 361 3.27 15.84 3.79
N ARG A 362 4.36 15.23 3.31
CA ARG A 362 5.54 14.89 4.12
C ARG A 362 6.12 16.11 4.84
N ARG A 363 6.20 17.26 4.17
CA ARG A 363 6.73 18.51 4.75
C ARG A 363 5.73 19.25 5.63
N ALA A 364 4.43 19.16 5.32
CA ALA A 364 3.39 19.91 5.99
C ALA A 364 3.05 19.38 7.39
N GLY A 365 3.32 18.08 7.66
CA GLY A 365 3.13 17.46 8.96
C GLY A 365 1.75 17.79 9.55
N ARG A 366 1.72 18.36 10.76
CA ARG A 366 0.46 18.65 11.51
C ARG A 366 -0.54 19.55 10.76
N ARG A 367 -0.10 20.30 9.73
CA ARG A 367 -0.95 21.25 8.99
C ARG A 367 -1.63 20.65 7.76
N ALA A 368 -1.26 19.44 7.37
CA ALA A 368 -1.85 18.76 6.23
C ALA A 368 -3.39 18.64 6.31
N PRO A 369 -4.01 18.26 7.44
CA PRO A 369 -5.46 18.09 7.52
C PRO A 369 -6.25 19.39 7.26
N GLN A 370 -5.79 20.52 7.83
CA GLN A 370 -6.41 21.82 7.61
C GLN A 370 -6.27 22.31 6.16
N ALA A 371 -5.14 22.02 5.51
CA ALA A 371 -4.97 22.36 4.11
C ALA A 371 -5.89 21.54 3.20
N PHE A 372 -6.13 20.26 3.53
CA PHE A 372 -7.12 19.43 2.84
C PHE A 372 -8.52 20.04 2.94
N LEU A 373 -8.94 20.46 4.13
CA LEU A 373 -10.22 21.14 4.32
C LEU A 373 -10.31 22.49 3.59
N ALA A 374 -9.26 23.30 3.68
CA ALA A 374 -9.20 24.59 3.01
C ALA A 374 -9.17 24.47 1.48
N ALA A 375 -8.62 23.38 0.94
CA ALA A 375 -8.66 23.06 -0.48
C ALA A 375 -10.07 22.62 -0.90
N ARG A 376 -10.75 21.81 -0.08
CA ARG A 376 -12.14 21.41 -0.34
C ARG A 376 -13.08 22.61 -0.41
N ASN A 377 -13.01 23.49 0.59
CA ASN A 377 -13.93 24.63 0.70
C ASN A 377 -13.73 25.69 -0.40
N ARG A 378 -12.59 25.66 -1.11
CA ARG A 378 -12.33 26.53 -2.27
C ARG A 378 -12.82 25.95 -3.60
N GLY A 379 -13.16 24.67 -3.66
CA GLY A 379 -13.39 23.91 -4.89
C GLY A 379 -14.80 23.95 -5.48
N THR A 380 -15.66 24.91 -5.13
CA THR A 380 -17.04 24.95 -5.66
C THR A 380 -17.21 25.76 -6.95
N SER A 381 -16.14 26.26 -7.59
CA SER A 381 -16.24 27.03 -8.83
C SER A 381 -15.38 26.48 -9.97
N GLY A 382 -16.02 25.72 -10.87
CA GLY A 382 -15.64 25.59 -12.29
C GLY A 382 -14.61 24.50 -12.64
N GLY A 383 -15.09 23.42 -13.27
CA GLY A 383 -14.25 22.46 -13.98
C GLY A 383 -14.86 21.06 -14.05
N MET A 384 -15.19 20.61 -15.25
CA MET A 384 -15.80 19.31 -15.53
C MET A 384 -14.75 18.19 -15.40
N GLY A 385 -14.77 17.45 -14.29
CA GLY A 385 -14.30 16.05 -14.26
C GLY A 385 -12.82 15.77 -13.93
N GLY A 386 -12.32 16.24 -12.79
CA GLY A 386 -11.12 15.68 -12.13
C GLY A 386 -11.54 14.76 -10.98
N GLY A 387 -11.18 13.48 -11.03
CA GLY A 387 -11.49 12.54 -9.95
C GLY A 387 -10.67 12.86 -8.71
N GLY A 388 -11.35 12.92 -7.57
CA GLY A 388 -10.78 13.55 -6.39
C GLY A 388 -9.86 12.63 -5.60
N VAL A 389 -9.08 13.29 -4.76
CA VAL A 389 -8.20 12.64 -3.80
C VAL A 389 -9.04 11.78 -2.84
N LEU A 390 -8.65 10.52 -2.67
CA LEU A 390 -9.31 9.53 -1.81
C LEU A 390 -10.72 9.10 -2.28
N GLY A 391 -11.03 9.25 -3.57
CA GLY A 391 -12.33 8.85 -4.14
C GLY A 391 -13.48 9.79 -3.78
N LEU A 392 -13.23 10.86 -3.04
CA LEU A 392 -14.21 11.91 -2.74
C LEU A 392 -14.32 12.87 -3.93
N SER A 393 -15.51 13.37 -4.27
CA SER A 393 -15.61 14.49 -5.23
C SER A 393 -15.20 15.82 -4.55
N SER A 394 -13.90 15.99 -4.26
CA SER A 394 -13.13 17.25 -4.04
C SER A 394 -11.76 16.92 -3.39
N PRO A 395 -10.73 17.78 -3.45
CA PRO A 395 -10.27 18.69 -4.50
C PRO A 395 -9.40 17.92 -5.53
N THR A 396 -9.12 18.51 -6.70
CA THR A 396 -8.05 17.98 -7.57
C THR A 396 -6.70 18.11 -6.85
N PRO A 397 -5.72 17.24 -7.13
CA PRO A 397 -4.38 17.38 -6.57
C PRO A 397 -3.74 18.77 -6.80
N LEU A 398 -4.13 19.45 -7.88
CA LEU A 398 -3.76 20.84 -8.15
C LEU A 398 -4.31 21.83 -7.12
N SER A 399 -5.57 21.71 -6.72
CA SER A 399 -6.14 22.54 -5.65
C SER A 399 -5.49 22.28 -4.29
N LEU A 400 -5.01 21.06 -4.00
CA LEU A 400 -4.19 20.81 -2.82
C LEU A 400 -2.87 21.56 -2.89
N LEU A 401 -2.18 21.53 -4.03
CA LEU A 401 -0.95 22.31 -4.23
C LEU A 401 -1.18 23.82 -4.17
N ASN A 402 -2.28 24.32 -4.72
CA ASN A 402 -2.60 25.76 -4.65
C ASN A 402 -2.96 26.18 -3.23
N ALA A 403 -3.70 25.35 -2.50
CA ALA A 403 -3.96 25.57 -1.08
C ALA A 403 -2.66 25.61 -0.27
N ALA A 404 -1.73 24.71 -0.58
CA ALA A 404 -0.40 24.66 0.00
C ALA A 404 0.45 25.91 -0.31
N ARG A 405 0.41 26.46 -1.53
CA ARG A 405 1.13 27.69 -1.90
C ARG A 405 0.65 28.90 -1.10
N TRP A 406 -0.65 29.06 -0.92
CA TRP A 406 -1.23 30.16 -0.13
C TRP A 406 -1.00 29.99 1.38
N ALA A 407 -1.01 28.76 1.89
CA ALA A 407 -0.60 28.47 3.26
C ALA A 407 0.87 28.86 3.48
N GLY A 408 1.75 28.55 2.53
CA GLY A 408 3.16 28.96 2.57
C GLY A 408 3.38 30.48 2.48
N ILE A 409 2.61 31.20 1.65
CA ILE A 409 2.73 32.67 1.49
C ILE A 409 2.24 33.43 2.74
N ARG A 410 1.15 32.99 3.38
CA ARG A 410 0.73 33.56 4.68
C ARG A 410 1.76 33.28 5.77
N GLU A 411 2.59 32.26 5.59
CA GLU A 411 3.63 31.90 6.53
C GLU A 411 4.97 32.55 6.28
N THR A 412 5.33 32.99 5.07
CA THR A 412 6.52 33.84 4.90
C THR A 412 6.41 35.12 5.72
N MET A 413 5.18 35.60 5.96
CA MET A 413 4.90 36.72 6.86
C MET A 413 4.83 36.31 8.35
N ALA A 414 4.44 35.08 8.69
CA ALA A 414 4.31 34.61 10.07
C ALA A 414 5.57 33.90 10.62
N SER A 415 6.45 33.42 9.73
CA SER A 415 7.70 32.70 10.01
C SER A 415 8.80 33.63 10.52
N TRP A 416 8.65 34.95 10.36
CA TRP A 416 9.50 35.93 11.03
C TRP A 416 9.26 36.00 12.55
N VAL A 417 8.19 35.38 13.07
CA VAL A 417 7.79 35.52 14.48
C VAL A 417 7.88 34.21 15.28
N ARG A 418 8.07 33.04 14.66
CA ARG A 418 8.05 31.77 15.40
C ARG A 418 9.17 30.82 15.00
N THR A 419 10.38 31.27 15.29
CA THR A 419 11.47 30.36 15.65
C THR A 419 11.21 29.87 17.08
N ALA A 420 11.50 28.59 17.31
CA ALA A 420 11.57 27.87 18.58
C ALA A 420 10.35 27.02 19.01
N VAL A 421 10.70 25.77 19.30
CA VAL A 421 10.00 24.74 20.08
C VAL A 421 9.00 23.85 19.31
N GLU A 422 9.49 22.67 18.93
CA GLU A 422 8.67 21.49 18.71
C GLU A 422 8.11 20.99 20.05
N PRO A 423 6.81 20.72 20.18
CA PRO A 423 6.29 19.90 21.26
C PRO A 423 6.14 18.45 20.81
N MET A 424 6.87 17.53 21.46
CA MET A 424 6.60 16.10 21.45
C MET A 424 5.21 15.82 22.05
N PRO A 425 4.43 14.87 21.53
CA PRO A 425 3.22 14.41 22.20
C PRO A 425 3.57 13.77 23.56
N THR A 426 2.82 14.21 24.55
CA THR A 426 2.92 13.94 25.99
C THR A 426 2.37 12.55 26.35
N THR A 427 2.97 11.92 27.36
CA THR A 427 2.72 10.60 28.00
C THR A 427 3.27 9.36 27.29
N ILE A 428 4.47 8.94 27.72
CA ILE A 428 5.01 7.58 27.55
C ILE A 428 4.27 6.70 28.58
N PRO A 429 3.56 5.63 28.19
CA PRO A 429 2.95 4.72 29.15
C PRO A 429 4.03 4.07 30.03
N SER A 430 3.82 4.06 31.34
CA SER A 430 4.70 3.37 32.29
C SER A 430 4.60 1.85 32.08
N LEU A 431 5.75 1.17 32.12
CA LEU A 431 5.85 -0.30 32.05
C LEU A 431 4.85 -0.97 33.00
N GLU A 432 4.12 -1.98 32.53
CA GLU A 432 3.35 -2.83 33.45
C GLU A 432 4.31 -3.83 34.11
N PRO A 433 4.39 -3.83 35.46
CA PRO A 433 5.22 -4.78 36.17
C PRO A 433 4.71 -6.20 35.95
N ASP A 434 5.65 -7.14 35.81
CA ASP A 434 5.43 -8.59 35.67
C ASP A 434 4.68 -9.02 34.39
N LEU A 435 4.52 -8.14 33.40
CA LEU A 435 3.93 -8.47 32.10
C LEU A 435 4.99 -8.88 31.08
N TYR A 436 4.86 -10.08 30.50
CA TYR A 436 5.78 -10.61 29.49
C TYR A 436 5.01 -11.01 28.24
N TYR A 437 5.58 -10.73 27.07
CA TYR A 437 5.00 -11.13 25.80
C TYR A 437 5.85 -12.20 25.13
N ILE A 438 5.19 -13.19 24.55
CA ILE A 438 5.83 -14.27 23.80
C ILE A 438 5.31 -14.22 22.36
N VAL A 439 6.22 -14.25 21.39
CA VAL A 439 5.88 -14.35 19.96
C VAL A 439 6.60 -15.54 19.36
N ASP A 440 5.81 -16.53 19.00
CA ASP A 440 6.25 -17.78 18.41
C ASP A 440 5.12 -18.30 17.53
N ASP A 441 5.41 -18.73 16.31
CA ASP A 441 4.40 -19.28 15.40
C ASP A 441 4.05 -20.73 15.76
N ASP A 442 4.94 -21.45 16.45
CA ASP A 442 4.72 -22.81 16.94
C ASP A 442 3.84 -22.82 18.21
N PRO A 443 2.62 -23.40 18.16
CA PRO A 443 1.72 -23.41 19.31
C PRO A 443 2.27 -24.19 20.52
N ASP A 444 3.01 -25.26 20.29
CA ASP A 444 3.53 -26.12 21.37
C ASP A 444 4.65 -25.40 22.12
N GLN A 445 5.54 -24.72 21.39
CA GLN A 445 6.60 -23.90 21.99
C GLN A 445 6.03 -22.69 22.71
N ARG A 446 5.03 -22.02 22.12
CA ARG A 446 4.36 -20.88 22.72
C ARG A 446 3.68 -21.27 24.05
N GLU A 447 2.99 -22.39 24.09
CA GLU A 447 2.33 -22.90 25.31
C GLU A 447 3.35 -23.29 26.39
N ALA A 448 4.39 -24.05 26.02
CA ALA A 448 5.45 -24.45 26.95
C ALA A 448 6.15 -23.23 27.59
N MET A 449 6.42 -22.20 26.79
CA MET A 449 7.09 -20.98 27.24
C MET A 449 6.16 -20.10 28.11
N THR A 450 4.86 -20.10 27.78
CA THR A 450 3.84 -19.42 28.58
C THR A 450 3.76 -20.04 29.97
N GLN A 451 3.63 -21.36 30.06
CA GLN A 451 3.57 -22.09 31.34
C GLN A 451 4.83 -21.87 32.18
N LEU A 452 6.02 -21.86 31.55
CA LEU A 452 7.28 -21.61 32.24
C LEU A 452 7.34 -20.22 32.88
N LEU A 453 6.94 -19.18 32.15
CA LEU A 453 6.96 -17.82 32.68
C LEU A 453 5.83 -17.59 33.70
N GLU A 454 4.63 -18.13 33.49
CA GLU A 454 3.56 -18.03 34.49
C GLU A 454 3.92 -18.71 35.82
N SER A 455 4.73 -19.78 35.79
CA SER A 455 5.20 -20.46 37.01
C SER A 455 6.02 -19.57 37.95
N THR A 456 6.57 -18.46 37.45
CA THR A 456 7.35 -17.49 38.24
C THR A 456 6.52 -16.33 38.80
N GLY A 457 5.19 -16.36 38.59
CA GLY A 457 4.28 -15.28 38.98
C GLY A 457 4.13 -14.17 37.93
N ALA A 458 4.77 -14.33 36.77
CA ALA A 458 4.62 -13.41 35.65
C ALA A 458 3.25 -13.55 34.96
N ARG A 459 2.70 -12.42 34.51
CA ARG A 459 1.57 -12.40 33.59
C ARG A 459 2.07 -12.51 32.17
N VAL A 460 1.65 -13.53 31.44
CA VAL A 460 2.10 -13.77 30.08
C VAL A 460 0.97 -13.51 29.09
N VAL A 461 1.27 -12.84 27.98
CA VAL A 461 0.38 -12.80 26.82
C VAL A 461 1.14 -13.34 25.63
N ALA A 462 0.61 -14.41 25.05
CA ALA A 462 1.23 -15.10 23.93
C ALA A 462 0.57 -14.70 22.61
N PHE A 463 1.38 -14.44 21.60
CA PHE A 463 0.95 -14.04 20.27
C PHE A 463 1.48 -15.03 19.24
N ALA A 464 0.60 -15.55 18.40
CA ALA A 464 0.98 -16.29 17.20
C ALA A 464 1.28 -15.35 16.01
N ASP A 465 0.77 -14.11 16.09
CA ASP A 465 0.85 -13.10 15.05
C ASP A 465 1.70 -11.92 15.53
N GLU A 466 2.70 -11.58 14.72
CA GLU A 466 3.65 -10.49 14.96
C GLU A 466 2.96 -9.13 15.07
N LEU A 467 1.81 -8.94 14.39
CA LEU A 467 1.00 -7.73 14.50
C LEU A 467 0.26 -7.61 15.82
N ALA A 468 -0.16 -8.75 16.40
CA ALA A 468 -0.89 -8.79 17.66
C ALA A 468 0.02 -8.43 18.85
N LEU A 469 1.26 -8.93 18.86
CA LEU A 469 2.30 -8.52 19.83
C LEU A 469 2.41 -7.01 19.87
N PHE A 470 2.58 -6.48 18.69
CA PHE A 470 2.99 -5.12 18.45
C PHE A 470 1.85 -4.16 18.88
N CYS A 471 0.59 -4.50 18.59
CA CYS A 471 -0.59 -3.80 19.13
C CYS A 471 -0.67 -3.85 20.66
N ALA A 472 -0.32 -4.99 21.26
CA ALA A 472 -0.31 -5.14 22.70
C ALA A 472 0.80 -4.31 23.36
N VAL A 473 2.00 -4.26 22.77
CA VAL A 473 3.15 -3.46 23.26
C VAL A 473 2.84 -1.97 23.23
N ALA A 474 2.19 -1.51 22.15
CA ALA A 474 1.86 -0.10 21.99
C ALA A 474 0.81 0.41 23.00
N ARG A 475 -0.06 -0.47 23.53
CA ARG A 475 -1.09 -0.14 24.53
C ARG A 475 -0.65 -0.45 25.97
N ARG A 476 0.02 -1.59 26.18
CA ARG A 476 0.50 -2.08 27.47
C ARG A 476 1.97 -2.50 27.29
N PRO A 477 2.93 -1.61 27.55
CA PRO A 477 4.35 -1.92 27.37
C PRO A 477 4.76 -3.02 28.37
N PRO A 478 5.23 -4.20 27.90
CA PRO A 478 5.62 -5.30 28.76
C PRO A 478 7.00 -5.04 29.37
N THR A 479 7.31 -5.77 30.45
CA THR A 479 8.64 -5.82 31.06
C THR A 479 9.66 -6.41 30.08
N ALA A 480 9.30 -7.44 29.31
CA ALA A 480 10.12 -7.98 28.23
C ALA A 480 9.28 -8.69 27.16
N ILE A 481 9.84 -8.74 25.94
CA ILE A 481 9.31 -9.48 24.80
C ILE A 481 10.28 -10.61 24.48
N LEU A 482 9.75 -11.81 24.38
CA LEU A 482 10.45 -12.99 23.90
C LEU A 482 10.01 -13.27 22.46
N LEU A 483 10.93 -13.15 21.51
CA LEU A 483 10.64 -13.04 20.08
C LEU A 483 11.38 -14.09 19.26
N ASP A 484 10.68 -14.95 18.50
CA ASP A 484 11.34 -15.82 17.52
C ASP A 484 11.91 -15.04 16.32
N VAL A 485 12.98 -15.55 15.71
CA VAL A 485 13.56 -15.01 14.47
C VAL A 485 12.75 -15.43 13.25
N VAL A 486 12.27 -16.67 13.23
CA VAL A 486 11.52 -17.22 12.10
C VAL A 486 10.05 -17.11 12.46
N LEU A 487 9.36 -16.18 11.81
CA LEU A 487 7.94 -15.96 12.00
C LEU A 487 7.24 -16.01 10.63
N HIS A 488 5.91 -16.12 10.65
CA HIS A 488 5.14 -16.47 9.45
C HIS A 488 5.19 -15.40 8.34
N TRP A 489 5.28 -14.12 8.70
CA TRP A 489 5.12 -13.01 7.74
C TRP A 489 6.29 -12.01 7.73
N VAL A 490 7.00 -11.83 8.86
CA VAL A 490 8.08 -10.86 9.03
C VAL A 490 9.32 -11.57 9.59
N ASP A 491 10.51 -11.04 9.28
CA ASP A 491 11.77 -11.48 9.92
C ASP A 491 11.80 -10.90 11.34
N GLY A 492 11.85 -11.75 12.37
CA GLY A 492 11.85 -11.31 13.78
C GLY A 492 12.99 -10.36 14.12
N LEU A 493 14.11 -10.39 13.37
CA LEU A 493 15.18 -9.41 13.54
C LEU A 493 14.79 -8.02 13.03
N ARG A 494 14.03 -7.94 11.93
CA ARG A 494 13.46 -6.68 11.43
C ARG A 494 12.38 -6.15 12.36
N LEU A 495 11.61 -7.06 12.98
CA LEU A 495 10.65 -6.72 14.02
C LEU A 495 11.34 -6.07 15.23
N CYS A 496 12.44 -6.67 15.70
CA CYS A 496 13.27 -6.14 16.78
C CYS A 496 13.86 -4.76 16.43
N GLU A 497 14.39 -4.62 15.21
CA GLU A 497 14.91 -3.34 14.72
C GLU A 497 13.80 -2.26 14.74
N GLY A 498 12.59 -2.58 14.27
CA GLY A 498 11.42 -1.69 14.30
C GLY A 498 10.99 -1.31 15.72
N LEU A 499 10.99 -2.27 16.66
CA LEU A 499 10.75 -2.02 18.09
C LEU A 499 11.78 -1.03 18.65
N LYS A 500 13.06 -1.21 18.33
CA LYS A 500 14.16 -0.42 18.89
C LYS A 500 14.33 0.97 18.28
N GLN A 501 13.96 1.14 17.01
CA GLN A 501 14.00 2.45 16.35
C GLN A 501 12.87 3.38 16.80
N HIS A 502 11.82 2.85 17.43
CA HIS A 502 10.64 3.63 17.77
C HIS A 502 10.71 4.25 19.17
N PRO A 503 10.46 5.56 19.33
CA PRO A 503 10.62 6.28 20.60
C PRO A 503 9.88 5.71 21.82
N LEU A 504 8.81 4.93 21.59
CA LEU A 504 7.92 4.40 22.63
C LEU A 504 8.16 2.93 22.97
N THR A 505 8.91 2.20 22.14
CA THR A 505 9.19 0.77 22.34
C THR A 505 10.69 0.49 22.42
N ARG A 506 11.53 1.51 22.20
CA ARG A 506 13.00 1.41 22.29
C ARG A 506 13.51 0.90 23.63
N ASP A 507 12.81 1.25 24.71
CA ASP A 507 13.20 0.88 26.07
C ASP A 507 12.65 -0.50 26.48
N THR A 508 11.74 -1.08 25.69
CA THR A 508 11.21 -2.43 25.94
C THR A 508 12.32 -3.46 25.71
N ARG A 509 12.55 -4.35 26.69
CA ARG A 509 13.56 -5.41 26.60
C ARG A 509 13.10 -6.46 25.58
N VAL A 510 13.94 -6.77 24.60
CA VAL A 510 13.64 -7.78 23.57
C VAL A 510 14.70 -8.88 23.65
N VAL A 511 14.26 -10.10 23.91
CA VAL A 511 15.10 -11.31 23.90
C VAL A 511 14.70 -12.13 22.69
N VAL A 512 15.67 -12.34 21.79
CA VAL A 512 15.45 -13.05 20.53
C VAL A 512 15.76 -14.53 20.71
N MET A 513 14.88 -15.40 20.23
CA MET A 513 15.04 -16.84 20.18
C MET A 513 15.25 -17.30 18.75
N SER A 514 16.09 -18.32 18.50
CA SER A 514 16.23 -18.86 17.14
C SER A 514 16.69 -20.32 17.11
N GLY A 515 16.08 -21.12 16.24
CA GLY A 515 16.60 -22.44 15.86
C GLY A 515 17.84 -22.38 14.95
N LEU A 516 18.17 -21.21 14.39
CA LEU A 516 19.33 -21.02 13.52
C LEU A 516 20.57 -20.65 14.34
N ASN A 517 21.30 -21.66 14.82
CA ASN A 517 22.53 -21.47 15.61
C ASN A 517 23.75 -21.11 14.73
N ARG A 518 23.70 -19.96 14.03
CA ARG A 518 24.81 -19.45 13.22
C ARG A 518 25.35 -18.14 13.80
N PRO A 519 26.69 -17.94 13.87
CA PRO A 519 27.30 -16.73 14.45
C PRO A 519 26.80 -15.42 13.84
N HIS A 520 26.50 -15.40 12.54
CA HIS A 520 26.02 -14.21 11.84
C HIS A 520 24.61 -13.79 12.24
N VAL A 521 23.73 -14.72 12.61
CA VAL A 521 22.35 -14.42 13.05
C VAL A 521 22.39 -13.78 14.43
N ARG A 522 23.25 -14.32 15.32
CA ARG A 522 23.48 -13.75 16.65
C ARG A 522 23.98 -12.31 16.57
N GLN A 523 24.95 -12.02 15.69
CA GLN A 523 25.46 -10.67 15.51
C GLN A 523 24.37 -9.73 15.00
N ARG A 524 23.60 -10.15 13.97
CA ARG A 524 22.48 -9.35 13.44
C ARG A 524 21.38 -9.08 14.47
N ALA A 525 21.12 -10.00 15.40
CA ALA A 525 20.16 -9.78 16.48
C ALA A 525 20.60 -8.69 17.45
N LEU A 526 21.88 -8.70 17.83
CA LEU A 526 22.46 -7.66 18.68
C LEU A 526 22.52 -6.31 17.96
N ASP A 527 22.89 -6.30 16.67
CA ASP A 527 22.90 -5.09 15.85
C ASP A 527 21.49 -4.50 15.66
N ALA A 528 20.44 -5.34 15.63
CA ALA A 528 19.03 -4.94 15.63
C ALA A 528 18.54 -4.41 17.00
N GLY A 529 19.40 -4.43 18.02
CA GLY A 529 19.14 -3.92 19.36
C GLY A 529 18.49 -4.93 20.32
N ALA A 530 18.55 -6.23 20.03
CA ALA A 530 18.14 -7.25 21.00
C ALA A 530 19.08 -7.24 22.21
N GLU A 531 18.52 -7.44 23.40
CA GLU A 531 19.30 -7.49 24.64
C GLU A 531 20.04 -8.82 24.79
N ALA A 532 19.39 -9.90 24.37
CA ALA A 532 19.95 -11.23 24.42
C ALA A 532 19.48 -12.09 23.24
N PHE A 533 20.31 -13.07 22.90
CA PHE A 533 20.02 -14.09 21.90
C PHE A 533 20.08 -15.48 22.57
N LEU A 534 19.00 -16.26 22.42
CA LEU A 534 18.86 -17.61 22.96
C LEU A 534 18.69 -18.62 21.82
N PRO A 535 19.63 -19.57 21.65
CA PRO A 535 19.44 -20.64 20.67
C PRO A 535 18.35 -21.61 21.15
N LYS A 536 17.48 -22.05 20.23
CA LYS A 536 16.52 -23.14 20.48
C LYS A 536 17.25 -24.51 20.39
N PRO A 537 16.99 -25.47 21.28
CA PRO A 537 16.02 -25.44 22.38
C PRO A 537 16.46 -24.51 23.51
N VAL A 538 15.52 -23.72 24.03
CA VAL A 538 15.79 -22.72 25.06
C VAL A 538 15.94 -23.41 26.42
N ASP A 539 17.08 -23.19 27.07
CA ASP A 539 17.30 -23.60 28.46
C ASP A 539 16.47 -22.72 29.42
N PRO A 540 15.52 -23.29 30.19
CA PRO A 540 14.66 -22.55 31.11
C PRO A 540 15.43 -21.69 32.11
N GLU A 541 16.54 -22.19 32.67
CA GLU A 541 17.33 -21.45 33.66
C GLU A 541 18.05 -20.26 33.03
N ARG A 542 18.48 -20.41 31.77
CA ARG A 542 19.13 -19.35 31.01
C ARG A 542 18.12 -18.27 30.61
N LEU A 543 16.91 -18.66 30.22
CA LEU A 543 15.82 -17.75 29.91
C LEU A 543 15.44 -16.90 31.12
N LEU A 544 15.17 -17.53 32.26
CA LEU A 544 14.76 -16.84 33.48
C LEU A 544 15.84 -15.88 33.98
N ARG A 545 17.13 -16.26 33.89
CA ARG A 545 18.25 -15.35 34.20
C ARG A 545 18.26 -14.10 33.31
N GLN A 546 18.00 -14.25 32.01
CA GLN A 546 18.01 -13.12 31.08
C GLN A 546 16.78 -12.21 31.29
N LEU A 547 15.61 -12.79 31.58
CA LEU A 547 14.37 -12.03 31.69
C LEU A 547 14.14 -11.41 33.09
N MET A 548 14.43 -12.14 34.17
CA MET A 548 14.03 -11.77 35.55
C MET A 548 15.18 -11.32 36.45
N GLY A 549 16.43 -11.64 36.10
CA GLY A 549 17.61 -11.05 36.70
C GLY A 549 17.67 -10.91 38.23
N HIS A 550 17.35 -11.92 39.04
CA HIS A 550 17.95 -12.16 40.39
C HIS A 550 17.64 -13.58 40.89
N VAL A 551 18.68 -14.38 41.22
CA VAL A 551 18.56 -15.46 42.21
C VAL A 551 19.30 -14.99 43.47
N SER A 552 18.58 -15.08 44.58
CA SER A 552 18.88 -14.61 45.92
C SER A 552 20.27 -14.99 46.45
N THR A 553 21.02 -14.00 46.95
CA THR A 553 22.02 -14.23 48.02
C THR A 553 22.00 -13.07 49.01
N SER A 554 20.96 -13.01 49.84
CA SER A 554 21.00 -12.23 51.09
C SER A 554 20.02 -12.82 52.11
N ALA A 555 20.26 -14.06 52.51
CA ALA A 555 19.80 -14.59 53.79
C ALA A 555 20.71 -15.74 54.22
N GLN A 556 21.17 -15.69 55.48
CA GLN A 556 22.16 -16.53 56.18
C GLN A 556 23.61 -16.01 56.01
N VAL A 557 24.26 -15.41 57.01
CA VAL A 557 24.25 -15.69 58.44
C VAL A 557 24.28 -14.39 59.24
N ALA A 558 23.20 -14.13 59.99
CA ALA A 558 23.31 -13.33 61.21
C ALA A 558 23.75 -14.29 62.33
N GLN A 559 24.93 -14.08 62.89
CA GLN A 559 25.23 -14.44 64.27
C GLN A 559 25.51 -13.16 65.06
N PRO A 560 24.94 -13.02 66.28
CA PRO A 560 24.96 -11.80 67.06
C PRO A 560 26.16 -11.73 68.02
N GLY A 561 26.68 -10.52 68.21
CA GLY A 561 27.24 -10.06 69.47
C GLY A 561 28.73 -10.31 69.73
N ARG A 562 29.54 -9.26 69.59
CA ARG A 562 30.34 -8.72 70.70
C ARG A 562 30.87 -7.32 70.39
N SER A 563 31.01 -6.60 71.48
CA SER A 563 31.11 -5.16 71.70
C SER A 563 32.44 -4.53 71.31
N ALA A 564 32.39 -3.20 71.21
CA ALA A 564 33.50 -2.25 71.15
C ALA A 564 34.64 -2.53 72.14
N GLN A 565 35.88 -2.31 71.72
CA GLN A 565 36.79 -1.25 72.22
C GLN A 565 38.23 -1.48 71.76
N ASP A 566 38.84 -0.37 71.33
CA ASP A 566 40.22 0.10 71.56
C ASP A 566 41.47 -0.66 71.04
N ASP A 567 42.49 0.18 70.81
CA ASP A 567 43.94 -0.04 70.59
C ASP A 567 44.45 -0.04 69.13
N VAL A 568 45.02 1.05 68.59
CA VAL A 568 46.35 1.71 68.85
C VAL A 568 47.50 1.12 68.00
N VAL A 569 47.88 1.91 66.97
CA VAL A 569 49.26 2.29 66.53
C VAL A 569 50.24 1.22 65.95
N SER A 570 51.10 1.73 65.06
CA SER A 570 52.36 1.23 64.46
C SER A 570 52.22 0.35 63.19
N ASP A 571 52.64 0.77 61.99
CA ASP A 571 53.93 1.27 61.43
C ASP A 571 54.80 0.14 60.84
N GLU A 572 55.53 0.51 59.78
CA GLU A 572 56.64 -0.19 59.09
C GLU A 572 56.37 -1.13 57.88
N SER A 573 56.54 -0.53 56.70
CA SER A 573 57.54 -0.84 55.66
C SER A 573 58.15 -2.25 55.46
N GLY A 574 58.14 -2.69 54.19
CA GLY A 574 59.12 -3.60 53.57
C GLY A 574 58.57 -4.23 52.26
N ARG A 575 58.86 -3.71 51.05
CA ARG A 575 60.01 -3.95 50.14
C ARG A 575 60.31 -5.41 49.73
N TYR A 576 60.63 -5.54 48.43
CA TYR A 576 61.15 -6.66 47.63
C TYR A 576 60.08 -7.65 47.11
N ALA A 577 59.78 -7.75 45.81
CA ALA A 577 60.62 -7.90 44.60
C ALA A 577 61.50 -9.16 44.62
N SER A 578 61.05 -10.19 43.92
CA SER A 578 61.85 -11.20 43.22
C SER A 578 61.03 -11.72 42.05
#